data_AF-A0A942PT52-F1
#
_entry.id   AF-A0A942PT52-F1
#
_cell.length_a   1.000
_cell.length_b   1.000
_cell.length_c   1.000
_cell.angle_alpha   90.00
_cell.angle_beta   90.00
_cell.angle_gamma   90.00
#
_symmetry.space_group_name_H-M   'P 1'
#
loop_
_entity.id
_entity.type
_entity.pdbx_description
1 polymer ?
#
loop_
_entity_poly.entity_id
_entity_poly.type
_entity_poly.pdbx_seq_one_letter_code
_entity_poly.pdbx_strand_id
1 'polypeptide(L)'
;MADFNRRFAVAPRDGQDAHWAYRGTREDLVDILSVQVERTLSKNLSCQHEGKLMQVKTSGTGLGMRGAKVTLFERFDGTQELRWRKRKLAYTVLSKAQRQAQVADSKMVNARVDKALAKRGATSSKAHKPAPNHP
;
A
#
# COMPACT_ATOMS: atom_id res chain seq x y z
N MET A 1 18.59 -1.32 27.76
CA MET A 1 20.00 -1.25 27.28
C MET A 1 21.00 -1.07 28.41
N ALA A 2 20.81 -0.12 29.35
CA ALA A 2 21.77 0.10 30.44
C ALA A 2 22.03 -1.14 31.33
N ASP A 3 20.98 -1.84 31.79
CA ASP A 3 21.14 -3.07 32.59
C ASP A 3 21.83 -4.21 31.81
N PHE A 4 21.52 -4.33 30.52
CA PHE A 4 22.11 -5.34 29.65
C PHE A 4 23.61 -5.10 29.46
N ASN A 5 24.00 -3.86 29.15
CA ASN A 5 25.42 -3.51 29.00
C ASN A 5 26.18 -3.72 30.32
N ARG A 6 25.58 -3.44 31.48
CA ARG A 6 26.21 -3.71 32.77
C ARG A 6 26.58 -5.19 32.95
N ARG A 7 25.73 -6.10 32.49
CA ARG A 7 25.90 -7.55 32.67
C ARG A 7 26.80 -8.19 31.61
N PHE A 8 26.80 -7.64 30.40
CA PHE A 8 27.34 -8.31 29.22
C PHE A 8 28.37 -7.50 28.42
N ALA A 9 28.56 -6.19 28.71
CA ALA A 9 29.59 -5.42 28.02
C ALA A 9 30.97 -5.85 28.53
N VAL A 10 31.86 -6.13 27.59
CA VAL A 10 33.27 -6.44 27.82
C VAL A 10 34.08 -5.33 27.15
N ALA A 11 35.14 -4.88 27.81
CA ALA A 11 36.04 -3.89 27.23
C ALA A 11 36.67 -4.46 25.94
N PRO A 12 36.72 -3.70 24.84
CA PRO A 12 37.34 -4.18 23.62
C PRO A 12 38.84 -4.34 23.84
N ARG A 13 39.43 -5.34 23.17
CA ARG A 13 40.87 -5.60 23.23
C ARG A 13 41.69 -4.46 22.60
N ASP A 14 41.12 -3.81 21.59
CA ASP A 14 41.67 -2.64 20.92
C ASP A 14 40.57 -1.57 20.88
N GLY A 15 40.90 -0.36 21.32
CA GLY A 15 39.98 0.78 21.34
C GLY A 15 39.90 1.54 20.01
N GLN A 16 40.68 1.12 19.00
CA GLN A 16 40.62 1.69 17.66
C GLN A 16 39.24 1.46 17.03
N ASP A 17 38.71 2.47 16.35
CA ASP A 17 37.50 2.31 15.55
C ASP A 17 37.78 1.40 14.36
N ALA A 18 37.22 0.19 14.39
CA ALA A 18 37.37 -0.79 13.32
C ALA A 18 36.44 -0.49 12.12
N HIS A 19 35.52 0.47 12.23
CA HIS A 19 34.60 0.77 11.15
C HIS A 19 35.30 1.52 10.00
N TRP A 20 34.92 1.18 8.78
CA TRP A 20 35.30 1.97 7.62
C TRP A 20 34.28 3.08 7.39
N ALA A 21 34.78 4.31 7.34
CA ALA A 21 33.97 5.46 6.97
C ALA A 21 33.33 5.23 5.60
N TYR A 22 32.00 5.33 5.55
CA TYR A 22 31.28 5.22 4.30
C TYR A 22 31.58 6.44 3.42
N ARG A 23 32.06 6.20 2.20
CA ARG A 23 32.49 7.26 1.27
C ARG A 23 31.37 7.78 0.36
N GLY A 24 30.20 7.14 0.38
CA GLY A 24 29.06 7.53 -0.46
C GLY A 24 28.18 8.59 0.19
N THR A 25 27.04 8.85 -0.43
CA THR A 25 26.07 9.83 0.07
C THR A 25 25.05 9.19 1.01
N ARG A 26 24.33 10.01 1.78
CA ARG A 26 23.24 9.50 2.62
C ARG A 26 22.13 8.88 1.76
N GLU A 27 21.87 9.45 0.60
CA GLU A 27 20.89 8.96 -0.37
C GLU A 27 21.23 7.54 -0.84
N ASP A 28 22.51 7.27 -1.10
CA ASP A 28 22.99 5.93 -1.48
C ASP A 28 22.73 4.92 -0.36
N LEU A 29 22.98 5.28 0.89
CA LEU A 29 22.67 4.40 2.03
C LEU A 29 21.17 4.09 2.13
N VAL A 30 20.33 5.10 1.94
CA VAL A 30 18.87 4.88 2.00
C VAL A 30 18.41 3.98 0.85
N ASP A 31 19.03 4.08 -0.34
CA ASP A 31 18.75 3.18 -1.44
C ASP A 31 19.25 1.75 -1.18
N ILE A 32 20.46 1.59 -0.62
CA ILE A 32 21.05 0.29 -0.27
C ILE A 32 20.18 -0.44 0.77
N LEU A 33 19.69 0.31 1.75
CA LEU A 33 18.87 -0.22 2.84
C LEU A 33 17.39 -0.39 2.45
N SER A 34 16.97 0.10 1.28
CA SER A 34 15.58 -0.03 0.83
C SER A 34 15.25 -1.44 0.33
N VAL A 35 13.95 -1.80 0.38
CA VAL A 35 13.44 -3.01 -0.25
C VAL A 35 13.32 -2.75 -1.76
N GLN A 36 14.01 -3.56 -2.56
CA GLN A 36 14.05 -3.40 -4.01
C GLN A 36 13.23 -4.49 -4.70
N VAL A 37 12.22 -4.06 -5.46
CA VAL A 37 11.24 -4.96 -6.06
C VAL A 37 11.18 -4.75 -7.57
N GLU A 38 11.53 -5.77 -8.35
CA GLU A 38 11.42 -5.72 -9.80
C GLU A 38 9.96 -5.88 -10.25
N ARG A 39 9.53 -5.03 -11.18
CA ARG A 39 8.22 -5.08 -11.84
C ARG A 39 8.38 -4.85 -13.33
N THR A 40 7.43 -5.38 -14.10
CA THR A 40 7.37 -5.15 -15.54
C THR A 40 6.27 -4.14 -15.84
N LEU A 41 6.60 -3.10 -16.60
CA LEU A 41 5.60 -2.12 -17.05
C LEU A 41 4.70 -2.72 -18.14
N SER A 42 3.40 -2.47 -18.03
CA SER A 42 2.43 -2.83 -19.06
C SER A 42 2.60 -1.98 -20.34
N LYS A 43 1.83 -2.29 -21.39
CA LYS A 43 1.73 -1.45 -22.59
C LYS A 43 1.24 -0.02 -22.28
N ASN A 44 0.49 0.13 -21.19
CA ASN A 44 -0.02 1.40 -20.70
C ASN A 44 0.93 2.06 -19.68
N LEU A 45 2.16 1.57 -19.53
CA LEU A 45 3.17 2.10 -18.60
C LEU A 45 2.71 2.08 -17.14
N SER A 46 2.03 0.99 -16.76
CA SER A 46 1.52 0.77 -15.41
C SER A 46 2.10 -0.52 -14.82
N CYS A 47 2.25 -0.55 -13.50
CA CYS A 47 2.58 -1.77 -12.75
C CYS A 47 1.80 -1.82 -11.43
N GLN A 48 1.60 -3.02 -10.88
CA GLN A 48 0.95 -3.19 -9.58
C GLN A 48 1.96 -3.59 -8.52
N HIS A 49 1.79 -3.03 -7.33
CA HIS A 49 2.56 -3.38 -6.14
C HIS A 49 1.70 -3.11 -4.90
N GLU A 50 1.62 -4.07 -3.98
CA GLU A 50 0.80 -3.99 -2.76
C GLU A 50 -0.64 -3.48 -2.96
N GLY A 51 -1.31 -3.98 -4.01
CA GLY A 51 -2.69 -3.58 -4.32
C GLY A 51 -2.84 -2.15 -4.88
N LYS A 52 -1.75 -1.40 -5.02
CA LYS A 52 -1.70 -0.08 -5.65
C LYS A 52 -1.32 -0.22 -7.12
N LEU A 53 -2.09 0.42 -8.01
CA LEU A 53 -1.74 0.54 -9.42
C LEU A 53 -0.92 1.81 -9.63
N MET A 54 0.34 1.64 -10.00
CA MET A 54 1.27 2.75 -10.23
C MET A 54 1.32 3.04 -11.73
N GLN A 55 0.99 4.27 -12.11
CA GLN A 55 0.98 4.75 -13.49
C GLN A 55 2.17 5.68 -13.73
N VAL A 56 3.07 5.32 -14.63
CA VAL A 56 4.23 6.16 -14.96
C VAL A 56 3.79 7.36 -15.80
N LYS A 57 4.28 8.55 -15.44
CA LYS A 57 4.13 9.80 -16.21
C LYS A 57 5.32 9.94 -17.15
N THR A 58 5.06 10.08 -18.44
CA THR A 58 6.10 10.29 -19.46
C THR A 58 5.80 11.54 -20.28
N SER A 59 6.78 12.43 -20.43
CA SER A 59 6.65 13.66 -21.23
C SER A 59 6.93 13.47 -22.74
N GLY A 60 7.17 12.23 -23.20
CA GLY A 60 7.50 11.91 -24.60
C GLY A 60 7.02 10.52 -25.02
N THR A 61 7.59 9.95 -26.09
CA THR A 61 7.26 8.61 -26.60
C THR A 61 7.71 7.52 -25.63
N GLY A 62 6.87 7.21 -24.64
CA GLY A 62 7.05 6.13 -23.66
C GLY A 62 7.07 4.71 -24.26
N LEU A 63 7.20 4.56 -25.58
CA LEU A 63 7.30 3.28 -26.28
C LEU A 63 8.46 2.41 -25.77
N GLY A 64 9.61 3.01 -25.48
CA GLY A 64 10.79 2.27 -24.98
C GLY A 64 10.63 1.69 -23.58
N MET A 65 9.59 2.10 -22.84
CA MET A 65 9.30 1.64 -21.48
C MET A 65 8.22 0.55 -21.43
N ARG A 66 7.53 0.29 -22.54
CA ARG A 66 6.52 -0.77 -22.61
C ARG A 66 7.19 -2.13 -22.48
N GLY A 67 6.77 -2.94 -21.50
CA GLY A 67 7.39 -4.23 -21.22
C GLY A 67 8.77 -4.12 -20.54
N ALA A 68 9.22 -2.92 -20.19
CA ALA A 68 10.50 -2.76 -19.54
C ALA A 68 10.43 -3.19 -18.06
N LYS A 69 11.52 -3.79 -17.58
CA LYS A 69 11.74 -4.05 -16.16
C LYS A 69 12.12 -2.75 -15.45
N VAL A 70 11.40 -2.47 -14.37
CA VAL A 70 11.60 -1.31 -13.49
C VAL A 70 11.80 -1.82 -12.07
N THR A 71 12.58 -1.08 -11.29
CA THR A 71 12.86 -1.42 -9.89
C THR A 71 12.16 -0.40 -9.02
N LEU A 72 11.28 -0.89 -8.15
CA LEU A 72 10.67 -0.10 -7.10
C LEU A 72 11.54 -0.17 -5.86
N PHE A 73 11.96 0.98 -5.35
CA PHE A 73 12.69 1.15 -4.10
C PHE A 73 11.69 1.58 -3.04
N GLU A 74 11.48 0.75 -2.04
CA GLU A 74 10.64 1.04 -0.89
C GLU A 74 11.54 1.29 0.32
N ARG A 75 11.59 2.55 0.74
CA ARG A 75 12.41 3.00 1.86
C ARG A 75 11.71 2.69 3.17
N PHE A 76 12.47 2.59 4.26
CA PHE A 76 11.93 2.28 5.60
C PHE A 76 10.94 3.31 6.14
N ASP A 77 10.97 4.55 5.63
CA ASP A 77 10.01 5.59 5.96
C ASP A 77 8.66 5.44 5.20
N GLY A 78 8.53 4.42 4.35
CA GLY A 78 7.36 4.17 3.51
C GLY A 78 7.34 4.97 2.21
N THR A 79 8.38 5.78 1.94
CA THR A 79 8.49 6.47 0.65
C THR A 79 8.93 5.51 -0.44
N GLN A 80 8.34 5.68 -1.62
CA GLN A 80 8.52 4.77 -2.75
C GLN A 80 9.12 5.52 -3.94
N GLU A 81 10.09 4.91 -4.60
CA GLU A 81 10.75 5.49 -5.76
C GLU A 81 10.86 4.45 -6.88
N LEU A 82 10.38 4.79 -8.08
CA LEU A 82 10.44 3.90 -9.23
C LEU A 82 11.63 4.27 -10.12
N ARG A 83 12.49 3.30 -10.46
CA ARG A 83 13.66 3.49 -11.33
C ARG A 83 13.63 2.62 -12.57
N TRP A 84 14.08 3.19 -13.68
CA TRP A 84 14.34 2.48 -14.93
C TRP A 84 15.71 2.88 -15.46
N ARG A 85 16.62 1.90 -15.66
CA ARG A 85 17.99 2.14 -16.16
C ARG A 85 18.70 3.29 -15.42
N LYS A 86 18.65 3.29 -14.08
CA LYS A 86 19.17 4.34 -13.18
C LYS A 86 18.46 5.70 -13.24
N ARG A 87 17.39 5.85 -14.03
CA ARG A 87 16.57 7.07 -14.08
C ARG A 87 15.38 6.96 -13.14
N LYS A 88 15.15 7.99 -12.32
CA LYS A 88 13.93 8.13 -11.51
C LYS A 88 12.74 8.41 -12.43
N LEU A 89 11.64 7.71 -12.19
CA LEU A 89 10.40 7.85 -12.94
C LEU A 89 9.35 8.56 -12.09
N ALA A 90 8.75 9.61 -12.64
CA ALA A 90 7.54 10.18 -12.07
C ALA A 90 6.39 9.19 -12.27
N TYR A 91 5.62 8.93 -11.23
CA TYR A 91 4.43 8.09 -11.31
C TYR A 91 3.28 8.67 -10.49
N THR A 92 2.10 8.11 -10.66
CA THR A 92 0.92 8.43 -9.85
C THR A 92 0.26 7.13 -9.44
N VAL A 93 -0.14 7.05 -8.18
CA VAL A 93 -0.88 5.91 -7.67
C VAL A 93 -2.34 6.11 -8.06
N LEU A 94 -2.84 5.23 -8.91
CA LEU A 94 -4.26 5.15 -9.22
C LEU A 94 -4.93 4.38 -8.09
N SER A 95 -5.60 5.11 -7.20
CA SER A 95 -6.61 4.51 -6.33
C SER A 95 -7.79 4.10 -7.20
N LYS A 96 -8.29 2.86 -7.03
CA LYS A 96 -9.60 2.51 -7.60
C LYS A 96 -10.59 3.55 -7.11
N ALA A 97 -11.26 4.24 -8.03
CA ALA A 97 -12.40 5.07 -7.67
C ALA A 97 -13.33 4.19 -6.83
N GLN A 98 -13.67 4.63 -5.61
CA GLN A 98 -14.78 4.03 -4.89
C GLN A 98 -15.92 3.98 -5.90
N ARG A 99 -16.44 2.78 -6.20
CA ARG A 99 -17.63 2.64 -7.04
C ARG A 99 -18.67 3.57 -6.45
N GLN A 100 -18.88 4.72 -7.08
CA GLN A 100 -20.06 5.52 -6.79
C GLN A 100 -21.23 4.58 -7.03
N ALA A 101 -22.07 4.42 -6.01
CA ALA A 101 -23.28 3.63 -6.16
C ALA A 101 -23.99 4.14 -7.42
N GLN A 102 -24.42 3.22 -8.29
CA GLN A 102 -25.16 3.60 -9.50
C GLN A 102 -26.27 4.56 -9.09
N VAL A 103 -26.29 5.74 -9.72
CA VAL A 103 -27.37 6.72 -9.55
C VAL A 103 -28.66 5.95 -9.82
N ALA A 104 -29.45 5.75 -8.77
CA ALA A 104 -30.70 5.03 -8.88
C ALA A 104 -31.64 5.89 -9.72
N ASP A 105 -32.23 5.31 -10.76
CA ASP A 105 -33.37 5.93 -11.42
C ASP A 105 -34.43 6.22 -10.33
N SER A 106 -34.95 7.43 -10.32
CA SER A 106 -35.93 7.93 -9.34
C SER A 106 -37.10 6.95 -9.13
N LYS A 107 -37.51 6.22 -10.18
CA LYS A 107 -38.58 5.21 -10.13
C LYS A 107 -38.19 3.93 -9.38
N MET A 108 -36.91 3.60 -9.30
CA MET A 108 -36.41 2.39 -8.62
C MET A 108 -36.19 2.58 -7.11
N VAL A 109 -36.27 3.82 -6.61
CA VAL A 109 -36.07 4.12 -5.19
C VAL A 109 -37.14 3.44 -4.33
N ASN A 110 -38.42 3.58 -4.71
CA ASN A 110 -39.53 2.97 -3.96
C ASN A 110 -39.41 1.44 -3.91
N ALA A 111 -39.18 0.79 -5.05
CA ALA A 111 -39.00 -0.66 -5.12
C ALA A 111 -37.81 -1.16 -4.26
N ARG A 112 -36.75 -0.36 -4.12
CA ARG A 112 -35.61 -0.67 -3.24
C ARG A 112 -35.96 -0.50 -1.76
N VAL A 113 -36.70 0.55 -1.40
CA VAL A 113 -37.18 0.79 -0.04
C VAL A 113 -38.14 -0.32 0.37
N ASP A 114 -39.10 -0.68 -0.47
CA ASP A 114 -40.06 -1.76 -0.22
C ASP A 114 -39.36 -3.10 0.00
N LYS A 115 -38.36 -3.41 -0.83
CA LYS A 115 -37.55 -4.63 -0.67
C LYS A 115 -36.69 -4.61 0.60
N ALA A 116 -36.22 -3.45 1.03
CA ALA A 116 -35.47 -3.30 2.29
C ALA A 116 -36.40 -3.43 3.51
N LEU A 117 -37.60 -2.87 3.45
CA LEU A 117 -38.65 -3.01 4.47
C LEU A 117 -39.11 -4.46 4.60
N ALA A 118 -39.32 -5.16 3.48
CA ALA A 118 -39.66 -6.58 3.48
C ALA A 118 -38.56 -7.44 4.13
N LYS A 119 -37.28 -7.14 3.86
CA LYS A 119 -36.14 -7.80 4.52
C LYS A 119 -36.06 -7.51 6.03
N ARG A 120 -36.38 -6.28 6.45
CA ARG A 120 -36.47 -5.91 7.88
C ARG A 120 -37.67 -6.57 8.58
N GLY A 121 -38.82 -6.67 7.91
CA GLY A 121 -40.00 -7.37 8.42
C GLY A 121 -39.76 -8.88 8.58
N ALA A 122 -39.03 -9.49 7.65
CA ALA A 122 -38.64 -10.90 7.72
C ALA A 122 -37.67 -11.21 8.89
N THR A 123 -36.89 -10.22 9.35
CA THR A 123 -36.01 -10.36 10.52
C THR A 123 -36.70 -9.98 11.84
N SER A 124 -37.81 -9.23 11.78
CA SER A 124 -38.60 -8.81 12.95
C SER A 124 -39.71 -9.81 13.36
N SER A 125 -39.92 -10.91 12.61
CA SER A 125 -41.02 -11.86 12.87
C SER A 125 -40.77 -12.86 14.00
N LYS A 126 -39.65 -12.76 14.71
CA LYS A 126 -39.51 -13.36 16.05
C LYS A 126 -39.64 -12.29 17.12
N ALA A 127 -40.81 -11.66 17.20
CA ALA A 127 -41.22 -11.00 18.43
C ALA A 127 -41.33 -12.08 19.52
N HIS A 128 -40.36 -12.11 20.43
CA HIS A 128 -40.35 -13.02 21.57
C HIS A 128 -41.56 -12.70 22.45
N LYS A 129 -42.57 -13.58 22.46
CA LYS A 129 -43.67 -13.48 23.42
C LYS A 129 -43.17 -14.06 24.75
N PRO A 130 -43.09 -13.27 25.84
CA PRO A 130 -42.78 -13.83 27.15
C PRO A 130 -43.86 -14.83 27.56
N ALA A 131 -43.47 -15.83 28.36
CA ALA A 131 -44.38 -16.87 28.80
C ALA A 131 -45.49 -16.30 29.72
N PRO A 132 -46.67 -16.94 29.79
CA PRO A 132 -47.84 -16.39 30.50
C PRO A 132 -47.68 -16.14 32.01
N ASN A 133 -46.69 -16.76 32.66
CA ASN A 133 -46.39 -16.57 34.08
C ASN A 133 -45.03 -15.87 34.28
N HIS A 134 -44.87 -14.71 33.66
CA HIS A 134 -43.83 -13.76 34.05
C HIS A 134 -44.42 -12.87 35.18
N PRO A 135 -43.69 -12.61 36.29
CA PRO A 135 -44.15 -11.68 37.34
C PRO A 135 -44.33 -10.26 36.79
#